data_AF-A0A239PEE8-F1
#
_entry.id   AF-A0A239PEE8-F1
#
_cell.length_a   1.000
_cell.length_b   1.000
_cell.length_c   1.000
_cell.angle_alpha   90.00
_cell.angle_beta   90.00
_cell.angle_gamma   90.00
#
_symmetry.space_group_name_H-M   'P 1'
#
loop_
_entity.id
_entity.type
_entity.pdbx_description
1 polymer ?
#
loop_
_entity_poly.entity_id
_entity_poly.type
_entity_poly.pdbx_seq_one_letter_code
_entity_poly.pdbx_strand_id
1 'polypeptide(L)'
;MSEFNPLPPERPLRHGEAWSWTDYEQLLQGVFDGLSVRELAAKLRRTPGAVRAQLGQLVPDEAKAWRTAERIDWLRRCLAENPEYDWQAVLNSHLTDPFRLWSGTEECLLRDGWENRTALPDLVATLQISEPTIVHHLIKIGLAAHVGEVVDRLGATAGGSVEARARLLRAELSEAIYVVIVEGSRRPIASLHHSAEGAEKAMRETIGNPTVTEPRRWVMRRTLDGRSAGQIWSSPSRRH
;
A
#
# COMPACT_ATOMS: atom_id res chain seq x y z
N MET A 1 51.51 -11.72 -4.85
CA MET A 1 50.65 -11.84 -3.65
C MET A 1 49.32 -11.19 -3.99
N SER A 2 48.34 -11.98 -4.43
CA SER A 2 46.99 -11.45 -4.71
C SER A 2 46.31 -11.08 -3.41
N GLU A 3 45.91 -9.82 -3.27
CA GLU A 3 45.02 -9.36 -2.22
C GLU A 3 43.71 -10.16 -2.26
N PHE A 4 43.44 -10.86 -1.16
CA PHE A 4 42.14 -11.46 -0.90
C PHE A 4 41.17 -10.31 -0.63
N ASN A 5 40.41 -9.89 -1.65
CA ASN A 5 39.32 -8.94 -1.46
C ASN A 5 38.13 -9.70 -0.87
N PRO A 6 37.81 -9.59 0.43
CA PRO A 6 36.67 -10.30 0.99
C PRO A 6 35.40 -9.81 0.29
N LEU A 7 34.59 -10.76 -0.19
CA LEU A 7 33.27 -10.45 -0.71
C LEU A 7 32.50 -9.59 0.31
N PRO A 8 31.75 -8.58 -0.14
CA PRO A 8 30.94 -7.78 0.76
C PRO A 8 30.03 -8.72 1.56
N PRO A 9 29.81 -8.45 2.87
CA PRO A 9 29.01 -9.33 3.71
C PRO A 9 27.66 -9.57 3.04
N GLU A 10 27.28 -10.84 2.91
CA GLU A 10 26.01 -11.22 2.30
C GLU A 10 24.89 -10.43 2.97
N ARG A 11 24.15 -9.68 2.16
CA ARG A 11 22.99 -8.93 2.66
C ARG A 11 21.99 -9.96 3.18
N PRO A 12 21.44 -9.79 4.39
CA PRO A 12 20.43 -10.71 4.89
C PRO A 12 19.23 -10.78 3.94
N LEU A 13 18.61 -11.95 3.88
CA LEU A 13 17.60 -12.33 2.90
C LEU A 13 16.48 -11.29 2.73
N ARG A 14 16.08 -10.63 3.83
CA ARG A 14 14.94 -9.70 3.88
C ARG A 14 15.37 -8.22 3.93
N HIS A 15 16.52 -7.88 3.34
CA HIS A 15 16.99 -6.50 3.31
C HIS A 15 16.02 -5.59 2.53
N GLY A 16 15.51 -4.54 3.17
CA GLY A 16 14.59 -3.57 2.56
C GLY A 16 13.11 -3.94 2.59
N GLU A 17 12.76 -5.16 3.03
CA GLU A 17 11.36 -5.55 3.19
C GLU A 17 10.67 -4.75 4.31
N ALA A 18 9.38 -4.44 4.16
CA ALA A 18 8.59 -3.83 5.22
C ALA A 18 8.52 -4.75 6.46
N TRP A 19 8.37 -4.16 7.64
CA TRP A 19 8.13 -4.91 8.88
C TRP A 19 6.64 -5.22 9.00
N SER A 20 6.31 -6.48 9.18
CA SER A 20 4.94 -6.97 9.35
C SER A 20 4.56 -7.10 10.82
N TRP A 21 3.27 -7.26 11.10
CA TRP A 21 2.75 -7.58 12.43
C TRP A 21 3.51 -8.74 13.09
N THR A 22 3.62 -9.86 12.36
CA THR A 22 4.30 -11.07 12.81
C THR A 22 5.80 -10.83 13.08
N ASP A 23 6.44 -9.88 12.39
CA ASP A 23 7.84 -9.54 12.66
C ASP A 23 7.98 -8.88 14.04
N TYR A 24 7.03 -8.01 14.41
CA TYR A 24 7.03 -7.36 15.73
C TYR A 24 6.68 -8.32 16.86
N GLU A 25 5.71 -9.22 16.66
CA GLU A 25 5.41 -10.29 17.64
C GLU A 25 6.65 -11.16 17.91
N GLN A 26 7.34 -11.61 16.85
CA GLN A 26 8.55 -12.41 17.00
C GLN A 26 9.70 -11.62 17.66
N LEU A 27 9.81 -10.33 17.37
CA LEU A 27 10.80 -9.46 17.99
C LEU A 27 10.55 -9.34 19.50
N LEU A 28 9.32 -9.04 19.92
CA LEU A 28 8.94 -8.90 21.32
C LEU A 28 9.05 -10.21 22.09
N GLN A 29 8.59 -11.32 21.50
CA GLN A 29 8.77 -12.64 22.10
C GLN A 29 10.25 -12.95 22.30
N GLY A 30 11.10 -12.67 21.31
CA GLY A 30 12.53 -12.88 21.45
C GLY A 30 13.18 -11.98 22.50
N VAL A 31 12.70 -10.75 22.68
CA VAL A 31 13.14 -9.87 23.77
C VAL A 31 12.76 -10.47 25.12
N PHE A 32 11.53 -10.94 25.27
CA PHE A 32 11.02 -11.61 26.48
C PHE A 32 11.81 -12.88 26.80
N ASP A 33 12.11 -13.70 25.79
CA ASP A 33 12.91 -14.93 25.91
C ASP A 33 14.39 -14.69 26.25
N GLY A 34 14.82 -13.42 26.34
CA GLY A 34 16.20 -13.09 26.71
C GLY A 34 17.19 -13.07 25.53
N LEU A 35 16.73 -13.12 24.28
CA LEU A 35 17.62 -13.12 23.12
C LEU A 35 18.38 -11.79 22.97
N SER A 36 19.63 -11.90 22.51
CA SER A 36 20.45 -10.75 22.12
C SER A 36 20.04 -10.19 20.76
N VAL A 37 20.48 -8.96 20.45
CA VAL A 37 20.25 -8.33 19.13
C VAL A 37 20.75 -9.20 17.97
N ARG A 38 21.87 -9.91 18.16
CA ARG A 38 22.44 -10.77 17.12
C ARG A 38 21.56 -11.99 16.86
N GLU A 39 21.03 -12.60 17.92
CA GLU A 39 20.12 -13.75 17.82
C GLU A 39 18.77 -13.34 17.23
N LEU A 40 18.22 -12.20 17.66
CA LEU A 40 17.01 -11.60 17.07
C LEU A 40 17.18 -11.33 15.58
N ALA A 41 18.31 -10.74 15.18
CA ALA A 41 18.62 -10.47 13.79
C ALA A 41 18.69 -11.76 12.95
N ALA A 42 19.32 -12.80 13.49
CA ALA A 42 19.36 -14.11 12.84
C ALA A 42 17.96 -14.74 12.71
N LYS A 43 17.17 -14.75 13.80
CA LYS A 43 15.80 -15.29 13.84
C LYS A 43 14.89 -14.60 12.81
N LEU A 44 14.94 -13.27 12.76
CA LEU A 44 14.11 -12.47 11.85
C LEU A 44 14.67 -12.39 10.42
N ARG A 45 15.88 -12.92 10.19
CA ARG A 45 16.63 -12.80 8.92
C ARG A 45 16.81 -11.33 8.50
N ARG A 46 17.15 -10.47 9.45
CA ARG A 46 17.38 -9.02 9.29
C ARG A 46 18.78 -8.62 9.75
N THR A 47 19.19 -7.39 9.47
CA THR A 47 20.45 -6.86 10.02
C THR A 47 20.29 -6.51 11.51
N PRO A 48 21.38 -6.60 12.32
CA PRO A 48 21.36 -6.07 13.69
C PRO A 48 20.97 -4.59 13.75
N GLY A 49 21.39 -3.79 12.76
CA GLY A 49 21.03 -2.38 12.66
C GLY A 49 19.51 -2.17 12.51
N ALA A 50 18.85 -2.96 11.67
CA ALA A 50 17.40 -2.90 11.50
C ALA A 50 16.67 -3.30 12.79
N VAL A 51 17.13 -4.33 13.48
CA VAL A 51 16.56 -4.74 14.78
C VAL A 51 16.70 -3.62 15.82
N ARG A 52 17.88 -2.99 15.93
CA ARG A 52 18.10 -1.85 16.85
C ARG A 52 17.16 -0.68 16.57
N ALA A 53 16.96 -0.38 15.28
CA ALA A 53 16.04 0.68 14.87
C ALA A 53 14.62 0.38 15.33
N GLN A 54 14.13 -0.85 15.11
CA GLN A 54 12.77 -1.23 15.53
C GLN A 54 12.59 -1.32 17.03
N LEU A 55 13.59 -1.80 17.77
CA LEU A 55 13.55 -1.73 19.24
C LEU A 55 13.42 -0.29 19.76
N GLY A 56 13.93 0.70 19.01
CA GLY A 56 13.70 2.12 19.32
C GLY A 56 12.27 2.60 19.07
N GLN A 57 11.53 1.97 18.17
CA GLN A 57 10.12 2.31 17.88
C GLN A 57 9.15 1.62 18.83
N LEU A 58 9.60 0.62 19.59
CA LEU A 58 8.79 -0.11 20.56
C LEU A 58 8.89 0.47 21.97
N VAL A 59 9.53 1.63 22.15
CA VAL A 59 9.65 2.28 23.46
C VAL A 59 9.01 3.67 23.41
N PRO A 60 8.61 4.24 24.56
CA PRO A 60 8.17 5.62 24.66
C PRO A 60 9.22 6.61 24.14
N ASP A 61 8.79 7.82 23.77
CA ASP A 61 9.66 8.83 23.18
C ASP A 61 10.86 9.18 24.07
N GLU A 62 10.66 9.23 25.38
CA GLU A 62 11.71 9.53 26.36
C GLU A 62 12.81 8.45 26.37
N ALA A 63 12.45 7.21 25.98
CA ALA A 63 13.35 6.07 25.93
C ALA A 63 14.03 5.91 24.56
N LYS A 64 13.62 6.66 23.53
CA LYS A 64 14.24 6.60 22.19
C LYS A 64 15.69 7.05 22.17
N ALA A 65 16.13 7.87 23.12
CA ALA A 65 17.52 8.31 23.22
C ALA A 65 18.43 7.29 23.93
N TRP A 66 17.86 6.30 24.63
CA TRP A 66 18.63 5.33 25.40
C TRP A 66 19.47 4.42 24.51
N ARG A 67 20.51 3.79 25.07
CA ARG A 67 21.28 2.77 24.39
C ARG A 67 20.40 1.55 24.11
N THR A 68 20.75 0.77 23.08
CA THR A 68 19.96 -0.44 22.73
C THR A 68 19.83 -1.41 23.90
N ALA A 69 20.88 -1.63 24.69
CA ALA A 69 20.83 -2.51 25.86
C ALA A 69 19.79 -2.03 26.88
N GLU A 70 19.79 -0.72 27.19
CA GLU A 70 18.84 -0.09 28.10
C GLU A 70 17.39 -0.22 27.61
N ARG A 71 17.15 -0.08 26.29
CA ARG A 71 15.81 -0.30 25.69
C ARG A 71 15.37 -1.75 25.80
N ILE A 72 16.26 -2.71 25.58
CA ILE A 72 15.95 -4.14 25.72
C ILE A 72 15.61 -4.47 27.17
N ASP A 73 16.41 -3.99 28.12
CA ASP A 73 16.18 -4.23 29.54
C ASP A 73 14.91 -3.56 30.04
N TRP A 74 14.57 -2.38 29.51
CA TRP A 74 13.27 -1.75 29.75
C TRP A 74 12.12 -2.56 29.16
N LEU A 75 12.22 -2.98 27.89
CA LEU A 75 11.18 -3.78 27.24
C LEU A 75 10.94 -5.10 27.97
N ARG A 76 12.00 -5.78 28.41
CA ARG A 76 11.87 -7.02 29.20
C ARG A 76 11.11 -6.81 30.49
N ARG A 77 11.48 -5.77 31.26
CA ARG A 77 10.77 -5.43 32.51
C ARG A 77 9.33 -5.04 32.22
N CYS A 78 9.10 -4.21 31.20
CA CYS A 78 7.76 -3.77 30.82
C CYS A 78 6.87 -4.95 30.43
N LEU A 79 7.35 -5.87 29.60
CA LEU A 79 6.59 -7.06 29.19
C LEU A 79 6.35 -8.04 30.35
N ALA A 80 7.27 -8.13 31.31
CA ALA A 80 7.12 -8.99 32.49
C ALA A 80 6.17 -8.40 33.54
N GLU A 81 6.22 -7.08 33.75
CA GLU A 81 5.46 -6.37 34.78
C GLU A 81 4.08 -5.90 34.28
N ASN A 82 3.93 -5.70 32.96
CA ASN A 82 2.70 -5.24 32.31
C ASN A 82 2.36 -6.13 31.09
N PRO A 83 1.64 -7.25 31.30
CA PRO A 83 1.16 -8.10 30.22
C PRO A 83 0.22 -7.39 29.23
N GLU A 84 -0.40 -6.27 29.64
CA GLU A 84 -1.29 -5.44 28.82
C GLU A 84 -0.52 -4.34 28.06
N TYR A 85 0.80 -4.39 28.01
CA TYR A 85 1.59 -3.41 27.28
C TYR A 85 1.25 -3.40 25.78
N ASP A 86 0.51 -2.38 25.35
CA ASP A 86 0.14 -2.15 23.96
C ASP A 86 1.30 -1.53 23.16
N TRP A 87 2.24 -2.39 22.80
CA TRP A 87 3.36 -2.04 21.94
C TRP A 87 2.92 -1.54 20.55
N GLN A 88 1.75 -1.96 20.06
CA GLN A 88 1.22 -1.50 18.78
C GLN A 88 0.81 -0.04 18.89
N ALA A 89 0.11 0.36 19.95
CA ALA A 89 -0.24 1.76 20.19
C ALA A 89 1.01 2.63 20.31
N VAL A 90 2.04 2.16 21.01
CA VAL A 90 3.33 2.88 21.10
C VAL A 90 3.97 3.03 19.73
N LEU A 91 4.09 1.94 18.97
CA LEU A 91 4.62 1.99 17.61
C LEU A 91 3.81 2.95 16.72
N ASN A 92 2.49 2.87 16.78
CA ASN A 92 1.59 3.70 15.97
C ASN A 92 1.61 5.17 16.40
N SER A 93 1.93 5.49 17.65
CA SER A 93 2.14 6.89 18.08
C SER A 93 3.35 7.54 17.40
N HIS A 94 4.31 6.73 16.97
CA HIS A 94 5.53 7.19 16.29
C HIS A 94 5.41 7.21 14.77
N LEU A 95 4.39 6.53 14.24
CA LEU A 95 4.14 6.43 12.81
C LEU A 95 3.08 7.45 12.42
N THR A 96 3.33 8.20 11.36
CA THR A 96 2.28 9.01 10.75
C THR A 96 1.44 8.15 9.83
N ASP A 97 0.16 8.49 9.69
CA ASP A 97 -0.66 7.93 8.63
C ASP A 97 -0.05 8.27 7.26
N PRO A 98 -0.01 7.32 6.30
CA PRO A 98 -0.66 6.00 6.30
C PRO A 98 0.25 4.82 6.74
N PHE A 99 1.36 5.10 7.40
CA PHE A 99 2.41 4.11 7.69
C PHE A 99 2.16 3.29 8.97
N ARG A 100 1.05 3.54 9.67
CA ARG A 100 0.64 2.76 10.86
C ARG A 100 0.63 1.26 10.59
N LEU A 101 0.96 0.49 11.63
CA LEU A 101 0.85 -0.96 11.63
C LEU A 101 -0.60 -1.37 11.93
N TRP A 102 -1.15 -2.21 11.06
CA TRP A 102 -2.45 -2.84 11.21
C TRP A 102 -2.29 -4.22 11.85
N SER A 103 -3.08 -4.50 12.87
CA SER A 103 -3.17 -5.82 13.49
C SER A 103 -4.02 -6.77 12.64
N GLY A 104 -3.84 -8.07 12.85
CA GLY A 104 -4.69 -9.08 12.21
C GLY A 104 -6.18 -8.89 12.55
N THR A 105 -6.49 -8.51 13.79
CA THR A 105 -7.87 -8.24 14.22
C THR A 105 -8.47 -7.04 13.50
N GLU A 106 -7.73 -5.93 13.39
CA GLU A 106 -8.20 -4.74 12.66
C GLU A 106 -8.38 -5.03 11.16
N GLU A 107 -7.45 -5.77 10.55
CA GLU A 107 -7.60 -6.19 9.15
C GLU A 107 -8.80 -7.11 8.93
N CYS A 108 -9.07 -8.05 9.85
CA CYS A 108 -10.27 -8.89 9.83
C CYS A 108 -11.54 -8.05 9.92
N LEU A 109 -11.64 -7.16 10.91
CA LEU A 109 -12.79 -6.25 11.07
C LEU A 109 -13.01 -5.38 9.83
N LEU A 110 -11.93 -4.91 9.21
CA LEU A 110 -12.01 -4.10 8.01
C LEU A 110 -12.50 -4.90 6.80
N ARG A 111 -12.03 -6.15 6.64
CA ARG A 111 -12.49 -7.09 5.60
C ARG A 111 -13.97 -7.44 5.79
N ASP A 112 -14.36 -7.75 7.01
CA ASP A 112 -15.75 -8.05 7.35
C ASP A 112 -16.64 -6.84 7.12
N GLY A 113 -16.19 -5.64 7.48
CA GLY A 113 -16.88 -4.38 7.21
C GLY A 113 -17.07 -4.11 5.71
N TRP A 114 -16.03 -4.39 4.91
CA TRP A 114 -16.10 -4.27 3.46
C TRP A 114 -17.11 -5.23 2.83
N GLU A 115 -17.08 -6.49 3.28
CA GLU A 115 -17.98 -7.54 2.77
C GLU A 115 -19.44 -7.22 3.13
N ASN A 116 -19.69 -6.87 4.40
CA ASN A 116 -21.03 -6.57 4.92
C ASN A 116 -21.55 -5.16 4.59
N ARG A 117 -20.75 -4.35 3.88
CA ARG A 117 -21.07 -2.95 3.55
C ARG A 117 -21.37 -2.09 4.77
N THR A 118 -20.62 -2.29 5.85
CA THR A 118 -20.69 -1.44 7.05
C THR A 118 -20.33 -0.01 6.70
N ALA A 119 -21.11 0.95 7.17
CA ALA A 119 -20.89 2.35 6.82
C ALA A 119 -19.50 2.80 7.30
N LEU A 120 -18.82 3.62 6.49
CA LEU A 120 -17.47 4.08 6.82
C LEU A 120 -17.38 4.79 8.19
N PRO A 121 -18.35 5.65 8.60
CA PRO A 121 -18.36 6.22 9.94
C PRO A 121 -18.48 5.19 11.09
N ASP A 122 -19.17 4.07 10.85
CA ASP A 122 -19.29 2.99 11.85
C ASP A 122 -17.98 2.22 11.99
N LEU A 123 -17.24 2.03 10.89
CA LEU A 123 -15.89 1.46 10.92
C LEU A 123 -14.90 2.38 11.65
N VAL A 124 -15.00 3.70 11.45
CA VAL A 124 -14.24 4.69 12.22
C VAL A 124 -14.56 4.58 13.70
N ALA A 125 -15.83 4.51 14.08
CA ALA A 125 -16.24 4.40 15.48
C ALA A 125 -15.79 3.06 16.11
N THR A 126 -15.81 1.97 15.34
CA THR A 126 -15.40 0.65 15.83
C THR A 126 -13.89 0.55 15.99
N LEU A 127 -13.13 1.00 15.00
CA LEU A 127 -11.68 0.86 14.98
C LEU A 127 -10.95 2.03 15.64
N GLN A 128 -11.64 3.15 15.88
CA GLN A 128 -11.05 4.42 16.35
C GLN A 128 -9.93 4.93 15.41
N ILE A 129 -10.09 4.73 14.09
CA ILE A 129 -9.15 5.15 13.03
C ILE A 129 -9.85 6.15 12.11
N SER A 130 -9.13 7.17 11.64
CA SER A 130 -9.68 8.17 10.72
C SER A 130 -10.14 7.57 9.37
N GLU A 131 -11.19 8.15 8.76
CA GLU A 131 -11.68 7.72 7.44
C GLU A 131 -10.59 7.71 6.36
N PRO A 132 -9.73 8.74 6.22
CA PRO A 132 -8.68 8.73 5.19
C PRO A 132 -7.72 7.54 5.32
N THR A 133 -7.42 7.14 6.55
CA THR A 133 -6.50 6.04 6.86
C THR A 133 -7.13 4.70 6.56
N ILE A 134 -8.41 4.51 6.89
CA ILE A 134 -9.19 3.34 6.49
C ILE A 134 -9.25 3.21 4.96
N VAL A 135 -9.63 4.29 4.28
CA VAL A 135 -9.73 4.33 2.80
C VAL A 135 -8.39 3.99 2.15
N HIS A 136 -7.30 4.61 2.63
CA HIS A 136 -5.97 4.32 2.09
C HIS A 136 -5.61 2.84 2.28
N HIS A 137 -5.90 2.27 3.45
CA HIS A 137 -5.59 0.88 3.71
C HIS A 137 -6.42 -0.08 2.85
N LEU A 138 -7.73 0.14 2.71
CA LEU A 138 -8.60 -0.64 1.80
C LEU A 138 -8.05 -0.69 0.37
N ILE A 139 -7.56 0.45 -0.13
CA ILE A 139 -6.94 0.53 -1.46
C ILE A 139 -5.60 -0.22 -1.48
N LYS A 140 -4.77 -0.03 -0.46
CA LYS A 140 -3.46 -0.69 -0.34
C LYS A 140 -3.56 -2.22 -0.34
N ILE A 141 -4.58 -2.79 0.31
CA ILE A 141 -4.80 -4.23 0.36
C ILE A 141 -5.63 -4.77 -0.82
N GLY A 142 -5.99 -3.91 -1.77
CA GLY A 142 -6.69 -4.27 -3.00
C GLY A 142 -8.17 -4.60 -2.82
N LEU A 143 -8.79 -4.21 -1.70
CA LEU A 143 -10.25 -4.35 -1.53
C LEU A 143 -11.02 -3.32 -2.36
N ALA A 144 -10.42 -2.15 -2.59
CA ALA A 144 -10.94 -1.12 -3.47
C ALA A 144 -9.86 -0.64 -4.45
N ALA A 145 -10.25 -0.24 -5.65
CA ALA A 145 -9.34 0.33 -6.64
C ALA A 145 -9.03 1.81 -6.33
N HIS A 146 -10.00 2.57 -5.80
CA HIS A 146 -9.84 4.00 -5.53
C HIS A 146 -10.87 4.52 -4.51
N VAL A 147 -10.67 5.77 -4.05
CA VAL A 147 -11.54 6.42 -3.04
C VAL A 147 -13.01 6.48 -3.46
N GLY A 148 -13.31 6.70 -4.74
CA GLY A 148 -14.68 6.72 -5.25
C GLY A 148 -15.45 5.43 -4.95
N GLU A 149 -14.85 4.26 -5.20
CA GLU A 149 -15.45 2.96 -4.95
C GLU A 149 -15.71 2.73 -3.46
N VAL A 150 -14.78 3.17 -2.60
CA VAL A 150 -14.99 3.07 -1.14
C VAL A 150 -16.21 3.89 -0.71
N VAL A 151 -16.34 5.12 -1.21
CA VAL A 151 -17.48 5.99 -0.90
C VAL A 151 -18.77 5.46 -1.51
N ASP A 152 -18.73 4.93 -2.72
CA ASP A 152 -19.91 4.33 -3.37
C ASP A 152 -20.42 3.09 -2.62
N ARG A 153 -19.49 2.31 -2.04
CA ARG A 153 -19.83 1.07 -1.32
C ARG A 153 -20.18 1.28 0.15
N LEU A 154 -19.39 2.07 0.88
CA LEU A 154 -19.47 2.22 2.33
C LEU A 154 -20.01 3.59 2.77
N GLY A 155 -20.21 4.52 1.85
CA GLY A 155 -20.46 5.92 2.19
C GLY A 155 -19.23 6.62 2.77
N ALA A 156 -19.42 7.87 3.20
CA ALA A 156 -18.43 8.65 3.94
C ALA A 156 -19.17 9.71 4.78
N THR A 157 -18.48 10.26 5.76
CA THR A 157 -18.99 11.40 6.53
C THR A 157 -19.25 12.59 5.61
N ALA A 158 -20.47 13.13 5.69
CA ALA A 158 -20.88 14.29 4.90
C ALA A 158 -20.03 15.53 5.23
N GLY A 159 -19.54 16.22 4.20
CA GLY A 159 -18.60 17.34 4.31
C GLY A 159 -17.16 16.91 4.63
N GLY A 160 -16.89 15.61 4.80
CA GLY A 160 -15.58 15.07 5.14
C GLY A 160 -14.57 15.12 3.99
N SER A 161 -13.29 14.96 4.33
CA SER A 161 -12.19 14.96 3.35
C SER A 161 -12.27 13.79 2.37
N VAL A 162 -12.76 12.63 2.81
CA VAL A 162 -12.96 11.45 1.94
C VAL A 162 -14.06 11.69 0.92
N GLU A 163 -15.20 12.23 1.35
CA GLU A 163 -16.31 12.59 0.44
C GLU A 163 -15.86 13.64 -0.58
N ALA A 164 -15.16 14.69 -0.13
CA ALA A 164 -14.60 15.72 -1.01
C ALA A 164 -13.63 15.13 -2.05
N ARG A 165 -12.74 14.22 -1.65
CA ARG A 165 -11.82 13.53 -2.57
C ARG A 165 -12.54 12.63 -3.56
N ALA A 166 -13.59 11.91 -3.14
CA ALA A 166 -14.41 11.12 -4.05
C ALA A 166 -15.14 12.01 -5.06
N ARG A 167 -15.66 13.17 -4.63
CA ARG A 167 -16.31 14.14 -5.52
C ARG A 167 -15.34 14.70 -6.56
N LEU A 168 -14.14 15.09 -6.13
CA LEU A 168 -13.08 15.56 -7.03
C LEU A 168 -12.69 14.47 -8.04
N LEU A 169 -12.50 13.23 -7.58
CA LEU A 169 -12.21 12.11 -8.48
C LEU A 169 -13.32 11.89 -9.50
N ARG A 170 -14.61 11.97 -9.09
CA ARG A 170 -15.73 11.83 -10.01
C ARG A 170 -15.76 12.95 -11.04
N ALA A 171 -15.53 14.20 -10.63
CA ALA A 171 -15.41 15.33 -11.55
C ALA A 171 -14.26 15.09 -12.56
N GLU A 172 -13.09 14.68 -12.07
CA GLU A 172 -11.92 14.35 -12.87
C GLU A 172 -12.16 13.17 -13.82
N LEU A 173 -12.98 12.20 -13.43
CA LEU A 173 -13.37 11.08 -14.31
C LEU A 173 -14.42 11.49 -15.34
N SER A 174 -15.33 12.40 -14.99
CA SER A 174 -16.34 12.91 -15.92
C SER A 174 -15.78 13.85 -16.99
N GLU A 175 -14.70 14.57 -16.69
CA GLU A 175 -14.00 15.44 -17.63
C GLU A 175 -12.89 14.71 -18.41
N ALA A 176 -12.60 13.46 -18.06
CA ALA A 176 -11.57 12.68 -18.73
C ALA A 176 -11.99 12.28 -20.16
N ILE A 177 -11.15 12.64 -21.13
CA ILE A 177 -11.28 12.16 -22.51
C ILE A 177 -10.30 11.02 -22.72
N TYR A 178 -10.84 9.86 -23.09
CA TYR A 178 -10.10 8.67 -23.46
C TYR A 178 -9.87 8.67 -24.98
N VAL A 179 -8.62 8.66 -25.39
CA VAL A 179 -8.20 8.58 -26.78
C VAL A 179 -7.76 7.15 -27.07
N VAL A 180 -8.43 6.48 -28.00
CA VAL A 180 -8.02 5.16 -28.50
C VAL A 180 -7.40 5.34 -29.86
N ILE A 181 -6.17 4.87 -30.02
CA ILE A 181 -5.44 4.83 -31.29
C ILE A 181 -5.16 3.38 -31.63
N VAL A 182 -5.67 2.90 -32.77
CA VAL A 182 -5.39 1.56 -33.31
C VAL A 182 -4.55 1.69 -34.57
N GLU A 183 -3.35 1.10 -34.54
CA GLU A 183 -2.41 1.05 -35.66
C GLU A 183 -2.49 -0.34 -36.31
N GLY A 184 -3.08 -0.42 -37.51
CA GLY A 184 -3.21 -1.69 -38.24
C GLY A 184 -3.73 -1.59 -39.68
N SER A 185 -3.78 -0.37 -40.23
CA SER A 185 -4.19 -0.11 -41.61
C SER A 185 -3.35 1.02 -42.22
N ARG A 186 -3.58 1.40 -43.50
CA ARG A 186 -2.87 2.51 -44.17
C ARG A 186 -2.93 3.85 -43.40
N ARG A 187 -3.89 4.04 -42.50
CA ARG A 187 -3.99 5.19 -41.60
C ARG A 187 -4.34 4.72 -40.17
N PRO A 188 -3.79 5.37 -39.13
CA PRO A 188 -4.19 5.10 -37.75
C PRO A 188 -5.66 5.48 -37.56
N ILE A 189 -6.41 4.65 -36.83
CA ILE A 189 -7.79 4.95 -36.43
C ILE A 189 -7.73 5.55 -35.04
N ALA A 190 -8.24 6.77 -34.88
CA ALA A 190 -8.33 7.47 -33.61
C ALA A 190 -9.81 7.70 -33.24
N SER A 191 -10.17 7.44 -31.98
CA SER A 191 -11.51 7.72 -31.45
C SER A 191 -11.42 8.33 -30.04
N LEU A 192 -12.41 9.16 -29.70
CA LEU A 192 -12.52 9.86 -28.43
C LEU A 192 -13.72 9.32 -27.65
N HIS A 193 -13.54 9.09 -26.36
CA HIS A 193 -14.57 8.54 -25.48
C HIS A 193 -14.59 9.29 -24.16
N HIS A 194 -15.76 9.44 -23.57
CA HIS A 194 -15.95 10.08 -22.26
C HIS A 194 -15.90 9.05 -21.11
N SER A 195 -15.57 7.79 -21.40
CA SER A 195 -15.41 6.73 -20.42
C SER A 195 -14.37 5.69 -20.85
N ALA A 196 -13.71 5.06 -19.87
CA ALA A 196 -12.75 3.98 -20.11
C ALA A 196 -13.44 2.76 -20.74
N GLU A 197 -14.64 2.42 -20.27
CA GLU A 197 -15.42 1.29 -20.81
C GLU A 197 -15.83 1.52 -22.27
N GLY A 198 -16.27 2.74 -22.61
CA GLY A 198 -16.57 3.12 -23.99
C GLY A 198 -15.34 3.03 -24.90
N ALA A 199 -14.19 3.49 -24.39
CA ALA A 199 -12.92 3.37 -25.09
C ALA A 199 -12.50 1.91 -25.30
N GLU A 200 -12.58 1.06 -24.27
CA GLU A 200 -12.26 -0.36 -24.38
C GLU A 200 -13.18 -1.09 -25.36
N LYS A 201 -14.49 -0.81 -25.31
CA LYS A 201 -15.46 -1.40 -26.24
C LYS A 201 -15.12 -1.02 -27.69
N ALA A 202 -14.91 0.27 -27.96
CA ALA A 202 -14.55 0.75 -29.29
C ALA A 202 -13.19 0.19 -29.76
N MET A 203 -12.22 0.04 -28.86
CA MET A 203 -10.95 -0.63 -29.15
C MET A 203 -11.18 -2.08 -29.59
N ARG A 204 -11.96 -2.87 -28.83
CA ARG A 204 -12.25 -4.27 -29.14
C ARG A 204 -12.99 -4.40 -30.47
N GLU A 205 -13.97 -3.55 -30.72
CA GLU A 205 -14.72 -3.50 -32.00
C GLU A 205 -13.81 -3.15 -33.18
N THR A 206 -12.89 -2.19 -33.00
CA THR A 206 -11.95 -1.79 -34.05
C THR A 206 -10.91 -2.88 -34.34
N ILE A 207 -10.39 -3.55 -33.30
CA ILE A 207 -9.44 -4.66 -33.43
C ILE A 207 -10.09 -5.89 -34.08
N GLY A 208 -11.36 -6.16 -33.75
CA GLY A 208 -12.12 -7.29 -34.30
C GLY A 208 -12.65 -7.06 -35.72
N ASN A 209 -12.48 -5.87 -36.29
CA ASN A 209 -12.96 -5.55 -37.63
C ASN A 209 -12.09 -6.21 -38.71
N PRO A 210 -12.65 -7.03 -39.62
CA PRO A 210 -11.90 -7.75 -40.65
C PRO A 210 -11.18 -6.84 -41.67
N THR A 211 -11.50 -5.54 -41.70
CA THR A 211 -10.77 -4.55 -42.52
C THR A 211 -9.45 -4.09 -41.90
N VAL A 212 -9.22 -4.37 -40.60
CA VAL A 212 -7.96 -4.10 -39.89
C VAL A 212 -7.11 -5.36 -39.99
N THR A 213 -6.30 -5.43 -41.05
CA THR A 213 -5.68 -6.69 -41.47
C THR A 213 -4.61 -7.19 -40.49
N GLU A 214 -3.98 -6.31 -39.71
CA GLU A 214 -3.13 -6.68 -38.56
C GLU A 214 -3.03 -5.51 -37.58
N PRO A 215 -3.71 -5.52 -36.41
CA PRO A 215 -3.47 -4.52 -35.37
C PRO A 215 -2.07 -4.74 -34.79
N ARG A 216 -1.10 -3.94 -35.24
CA ARG A 216 0.31 -4.00 -34.80
C ARG A 216 0.51 -3.37 -33.43
N ARG A 217 -0.31 -2.38 -33.09
CA ARG A 217 -0.25 -1.65 -31.82
C ARG A 217 -1.58 -0.95 -31.54
N TRP A 218 -1.98 -0.94 -30.28
CA TRP A 218 -3.01 0.00 -29.82
C TRP A 218 -2.50 0.79 -28.62
N VAL A 219 -3.03 2.00 -28.47
CA VAL A 219 -2.74 2.92 -27.38
C VAL A 219 -4.04 3.53 -26.89
N MET A 220 -4.37 3.32 -25.62
CA MET A 220 -5.42 4.06 -24.93
C MET A 220 -4.75 5.07 -23.99
N ARG A 221 -5.16 6.35 -24.10
CA ARG A 221 -4.66 7.45 -23.26
C ARG A 221 -5.79 8.16 -22.56
N ARG A 222 -5.59 8.48 -21.28
CA ARG A 222 -6.44 9.39 -20.53
C ARG A 222 -5.91 10.82 -20.69
N THR A 223 -6.79 11.76 -20.99
CA THR A 223 -6.47 13.18 -21.17
C THR A 223 -7.35 14.01 -20.26
N LEU A 224 -6.75 14.89 -19.47
CA LEU A 224 -7.45 15.90 -18.67
C LEU A 224 -7.12 17.26 -19.25
N ASP A 225 -8.13 18.06 -19.60
CA ASP A 225 -7.98 19.42 -20.14
C ASP A 225 -7.01 19.55 -21.34
N GLY A 226 -6.98 18.53 -22.21
CA GLY A 226 -6.08 18.51 -23.37
C GLY A 226 -4.60 18.30 -23.04
N ARG A 227 -4.23 18.12 -21.77
CA ARG A 227 -2.90 17.72 -21.32
C ARG A 227 -2.90 16.20 -21.06
N SER A 228 -1.87 15.51 -21.56
CA SER A 228 -1.70 14.09 -21.30
C SER A 228 -1.45 13.87 -19.80
N ALA A 229 -2.48 13.42 -19.09
CA ALA A 229 -2.46 13.16 -17.66
C ALA A 229 -2.70 11.65 -17.44
N GLY A 230 -1.61 10.88 -17.45
CA GLY A 230 -1.60 9.53 -16.92
C GLY A 230 -1.89 8.37 -17.88
N GLN A 231 -1.46 7.20 -17.41
CA GLN A 231 -1.53 5.82 -17.91
C GLN A 231 -1.71 5.60 -19.42
N ILE A 232 -0.67 5.01 -20.01
CA ILE A 232 -0.69 4.45 -21.37
C ILE A 232 -0.96 2.96 -21.23
N TRP A 233 -2.12 2.50 -21.69
CA TRP A 233 -2.36 1.08 -21.91
C TRP A 233 -2.03 0.76 -23.37
N SER A 234 -1.18 -0.24 -23.59
CA SER A 234 -0.77 -0.66 -24.93
C SER A 234 -0.55 -2.17 -25.02
N SER A 235 -0.80 -2.76 -26.19
CA SER A 235 -0.36 -4.14 -26.47
C SER A 235 1.17 -4.26 -26.43
N PRO A 236 1.74 -5.40 -25.98
CA PRO A 236 3.16 -5.67 -26.13
C PRO A 236 3.54 -5.62 -27.62
N SER A 237 4.60 -4.89 -27.95
CA SER A 237 5.14 -4.86 -29.30
C SER A 237 5.64 -6.26 -29.66
N ARG A 238 5.02 -6.90 -30.67
CA ARG A 238 5.65 -8.04 -31.33
C ARG A 238 6.89 -7.48 -32.04
N ARG A 239 8.07 -7.68 -31.44
CA ARG A 239 9.34 -7.47 -32.13
C ARG A 239 9.39 -8.48 -33.27
N HIS A 240 9.36 -7.98 -34.50
CA HIS A 240 9.84 -8.71 -35.67
C HIS A 240 11.35 -8.50 -35.79
#